data_AF-A0A5D2XFV5-F1
#
_entry.id   AF-A0A5D2XFV5-F1
#
_cell.length_a   1.000
_cell.length_b   1.000
_cell.length_c   1.000
_cell.angle_alpha   90.00
_cell.angle_beta   90.00
_cell.angle_gamma   90.00
#
_symmetry.space_group_name_H-M   'P 1'
#
loop_
_entity.id
_entity.type
_entity.pdbx_description
1 polymer ?
#
loop_
_entity_poly.entity_id
_entity_poly.type
_entity_poly.pdbx_seq_one_letter_code
_entity_poly.pdbx_strand_id
1 'polypeptide(L)'
;MANAISISPYFRPSDTRSMGVLNVLGGRILMENPLGKLRCGSSSPSQRSNMPHFRCSNNSHSVSPYQNKDPFLNMHPEVSMLRGEGNPIVTNPRKDSSSPESLGGMTGSSNYNEAKIKVIGVGGGGSNAVNRMIESALKGVEFWIVNTDIQAMKLSPVFPEHRLQIGQELTRGLGAGGNPEIGMNAAKESKESIESALYGADMVFVTAGMGGGTGTGGAPVIAGVAKSMGILTIGIVTTPFSFEGRRRAVQAQEGIAALRENVDTLIVIPNDKLLTAVSPSTPVTEAFNLADDILRQGVRGISDIITIPGLVNVDFADVRTIMANAGSSLMGIGTATGKTRARDAALNAIQSPLLDLGIERATGIVWNITGGSDLTLFEVNTAAEVIYDLVDPTANLIFGAVIDPSICGQDLNVKKKPKEGTFRQVS
;
A
#
# COMPACT_ATOMS: atom_id res chain seq x y z
N MET A 1 51.92 59.09 -7.81
CA MET A 1 51.89 58.66 -6.40
C MET A 1 51.73 57.15 -6.43
N ALA A 2 52.83 56.38 -6.41
CA ALA A 2 53.57 55.91 -5.22
C ALA A 2 52.74 54.83 -4.46
N ASN A 3 53.06 53.53 -4.59
CA ASN A 3 54.05 52.72 -3.82
C ASN A 3 53.63 52.50 -2.35
N ALA A 4 53.81 51.36 -1.67
CA ALA A 4 54.62 50.13 -1.83
C ALA A 4 53.83 48.91 -1.26
N ILE A 5 53.98 47.63 -1.66
CA ILE A 5 55.11 46.66 -1.67
C ILE A 5 55.54 46.13 -0.29
N SER A 6 55.76 44.79 -0.23
CA SER A 6 56.60 44.01 0.72
C SER A 6 55.97 43.40 1.99
N ILE A 7 56.37 42.21 2.51
CA ILE A 7 57.19 41.09 2.00
C ILE A 7 56.98 39.87 2.96
N SER A 8 57.24 38.63 2.51
CA SER A 8 57.31 37.41 3.34
C SER A 8 58.77 37.02 3.63
N PRO A 9 59.08 36.38 4.76
CA PRO A 9 59.90 35.17 4.63
C PRO A 9 59.58 33.99 5.57
N TYR A 10 59.69 32.79 4.97
CA TYR A 10 60.08 31.47 5.51
C TYR A 10 60.64 31.34 6.94
N PHE A 11 60.25 30.26 7.63
CA PHE A 11 61.19 29.40 8.38
C PHE A 11 60.69 27.94 8.57
N ARG A 12 61.62 26.97 8.54
CA ARG A 12 61.52 25.51 8.81
C ARG A 12 62.96 25.01 9.05
N PRO A 13 63.21 23.80 9.59
CA PRO A 13 62.50 23.03 10.63
C PRO A 13 63.48 22.58 11.76
N SER A 14 63.05 21.70 12.67
CA SER A 14 63.98 20.82 13.40
C SER A 14 63.32 19.48 13.80
N ASP A 15 64.01 18.38 13.53
CA ASP A 15 63.60 17.00 13.86
C ASP A 15 64.01 16.60 15.28
N THR A 16 63.30 15.65 15.90
CA THR A 16 63.94 14.40 16.40
C THR A 16 62.94 13.33 16.89
N ARG A 17 63.12 12.09 16.39
CA ARG A 17 62.76 10.78 17.01
C ARG A 17 61.26 10.45 17.20
N SER A 18 60.79 9.20 17.08
CA SER A 18 61.37 7.97 16.52
C SER A 18 60.27 6.92 16.27
N MET A 19 60.45 6.11 15.22
CA MET A 19 59.84 4.80 14.86
C MET A 19 58.69 4.18 15.68
N GLY A 20 57.71 3.59 14.99
CA GLY A 20 56.78 2.61 15.57
C GLY A 20 55.65 2.10 14.67
N VAL A 21 55.96 1.34 13.61
CA VAL A 21 54.95 0.52 12.89
C VAL A 21 54.77 -0.80 13.64
N LEU A 22 53.54 -1.25 13.88
CA LEU A 22 53.30 -2.62 14.34
C LEU A 22 51.99 -3.24 13.78
N ASN A 23 52.14 -4.14 12.82
CA ASN A 23 51.19 -5.22 12.59
C ASN A 23 51.29 -6.23 13.75
N VAL A 24 50.18 -6.82 14.20
CA VAL A 24 50.22 -8.06 14.99
C VAL A 24 49.23 -9.08 14.42
N LEU A 25 49.74 -10.29 14.18
CA LEU A 25 49.01 -11.42 13.61
C LEU A 25 49.38 -12.66 14.43
N GLY A 26 48.42 -13.22 15.17
CA GLY A 26 48.40 -14.61 15.68
C GLY A 26 49.41 -15.05 16.77
N GLY A 27 48.90 -15.63 17.87
CA GLY A 27 49.69 -16.40 18.85
C GLY A 27 48.86 -16.92 20.03
N ARG A 28 49.02 -18.19 20.42
CA ARG A 28 48.25 -18.87 21.50
C ARG A 28 49.02 -18.88 22.83
N ILE A 29 48.32 -19.12 23.96
CA ILE A 29 48.51 -20.29 24.87
C ILE A 29 47.55 -20.23 26.10
N LEU A 30 47.19 -21.43 26.59
CA LEU A 30 46.49 -21.92 27.82
C LEU A 30 46.28 -20.97 29.03
N MET A 31 45.38 -21.21 29.99
CA MET A 31 44.55 -22.40 30.34
C MET A 31 43.03 -22.01 30.37
N GLU A 32 42.00 -22.75 30.84
CA GLU A 32 41.86 -24.09 31.46
C GLU A 32 40.46 -24.72 31.14
N ASN A 33 39.91 -25.57 32.03
CA ASN A 33 38.60 -26.25 31.99
C ASN A 33 38.30 -26.78 33.43
N PRO A 34 37.11 -27.32 33.82
CA PRO A 34 36.15 -28.04 32.97
C PRO A 34 34.64 -27.78 33.22
N LEU A 35 33.81 -28.24 32.27
CA LEU A 35 32.37 -28.47 32.49
C LEU A 35 31.97 -29.87 31.99
N GLY A 36 31.14 -30.57 32.77
CA GLY A 36 30.91 -32.02 32.64
C GLY A 36 29.99 -32.43 31.49
N LYS A 37 30.25 -33.62 30.93
CA LYS A 37 29.36 -34.34 30.01
C LYS A 37 28.22 -35.00 30.78
N LEU A 38 27.06 -35.19 30.14
CA LEU A 38 26.36 -36.49 30.18
C LEU A 38 25.45 -36.67 28.94
N ARG A 39 25.44 -37.90 28.42
CA ARG A 39 24.54 -38.39 27.36
C ARG A 39 23.28 -38.99 28.01
N CYS A 40 22.18 -39.05 27.27
CA CYS A 40 21.14 -40.05 27.51
C CYS A 40 20.76 -40.77 26.21
N GLY A 41 20.43 -42.05 26.33
CA GLY A 41 19.88 -42.88 25.26
C GLY A 41 19.11 -44.07 25.86
N SER A 42 18.13 -44.56 25.10
CA SER A 42 17.43 -45.86 25.24
C SER A 42 16.90 -46.30 26.63
N SER A 43 15.58 -46.40 26.79
CA SER A 43 14.85 -47.70 26.84
C SER A 43 13.40 -47.58 27.36
N SER A 44 12.52 -48.43 26.82
CA SER A 44 11.15 -48.78 27.26
C SER A 44 11.21 -49.95 28.28
N PRO A 45 10.15 -50.42 29.02
CA PRO A 45 8.75 -50.59 28.55
C PRO A 45 7.55 -50.56 29.56
N SER A 46 6.32 -50.63 29.01
CA SER A 46 5.03 -51.10 29.63
C SER A 46 4.37 -50.20 30.72
N GLN A 47 3.04 -50.14 30.95
CA GLN A 47 1.90 -51.04 30.64
C GLN A 47 0.58 -50.30 30.22
N ARG A 48 -0.42 -51.11 29.82
CA ARG A 48 -1.91 -50.94 29.68
C ARG A 48 -2.59 -49.94 30.66
N SER A 49 -3.83 -49.43 30.51
CA SER A 49 -5.01 -49.54 29.61
C SER A 49 -6.01 -48.43 30.06
N ASN A 50 -6.92 -47.83 29.30
CA ASN A 50 -8.13 -48.40 28.67
C ASN A 50 -8.85 -47.30 27.85
N MET A 51 -9.55 -47.67 26.78
CA MET A 51 -10.53 -46.84 26.04
C MET A 51 -11.84 -47.63 25.93
N PRO A 52 -13.00 -46.97 25.82
CA PRO A 52 -14.13 -47.54 25.10
C PRO A 52 -14.52 -46.68 23.89
N HIS A 53 -14.34 -47.25 22.69
CA HIS A 53 -15.17 -46.89 21.55
C HIS A 53 -16.59 -47.44 21.76
N PHE A 54 -17.60 -46.70 21.33
CA PHE A 54 -18.87 -47.29 20.88
C PHE A 54 -19.27 -46.71 19.52
N ARG A 55 -19.91 -47.53 18.68
CA ARG A 55 -20.20 -47.25 17.27
C ARG A 55 -21.70 -47.45 17.01
N CYS A 56 -22.31 -46.48 16.31
CA CYS A 56 -23.50 -46.54 15.44
C CYS A 56 -24.77 -47.31 15.88
N SER A 57 -25.94 -46.66 15.73
CA SER A 57 -27.05 -47.15 14.87
C SER A 57 -28.12 -46.07 14.62
N ASN A 58 -28.86 -46.21 13.51
CA ASN A 58 -29.94 -45.33 13.04
C ASN A 58 -31.21 -45.41 13.92
N ASN A 59 -32.01 -44.33 14.04
CA ASN A 59 -33.24 -44.17 13.21
C ASN A 59 -34.02 -42.84 13.39
N SER A 60 -34.77 -42.50 12.33
CA SER A 60 -36.05 -41.75 12.26
C SER A 60 -36.21 -40.29 12.76
N HIS A 61 -36.51 -39.41 11.79
CA HIS A 61 -37.51 -38.32 11.77
C HIS A 61 -37.70 -37.35 12.96
N SER A 62 -37.48 -36.05 12.70
CA SER A 62 -38.56 -35.05 12.61
C SER A 62 -38.04 -33.69 12.08
N VAL A 63 -38.93 -32.89 11.48
CA VAL A 63 -38.63 -31.57 10.89
C VAL A 63 -39.47 -30.51 11.59
N SER A 64 -38.85 -29.42 12.06
CA SER A 64 -39.50 -28.11 12.18
C SER A 64 -38.48 -26.96 12.33
N PRO A 65 -38.83 -25.73 11.91
CA PRO A 65 -37.86 -24.67 11.64
C PRO A 65 -37.60 -23.73 12.82
N TYR A 66 -36.42 -23.13 12.84
CA TYR A 66 -36.08 -22.01 13.71
C TYR A 66 -36.84 -20.74 13.30
N GLN A 67 -37.64 -20.19 14.22
CA GLN A 67 -38.05 -18.78 14.16
C GLN A 67 -36.94 -17.92 14.78
N ASN A 68 -36.21 -17.18 13.96
CA ASN A 68 -35.41 -16.06 14.47
C ASN A 68 -36.27 -14.79 14.42
N LYS A 69 -36.38 -14.07 15.55
CA LYS A 69 -37.20 -12.85 15.66
C LYS A 69 -36.28 -11.64 15.75
N ASP A 70 -36.11 -10.91 14.65
CA ASP A 70 -35.37 -9.65 14.65
C ASP A 70 -36.14 -8.58 15.44
N PRO A 71 -35.57 -7.98 16.51
CA PRO A 71 -36.25 -6.96 17.30
C PRO A 71 -36.55 -5.66 16.52
N PHE A 72 -35.87 -5.45 15.40
CA PHE A 72 -35.89 -4.20 14.64
C PHE A 72 -37.23 -3.93 13.92
N LEU A 73 -37.92 -4.98 13.49
CA LEU A 73 -39.15 -4.88 12.69
C LEU A 73 -40.39 -4.47 13.53
N ASN A 74 -40.30 -4.45 14.85
CA ASN A 74 -41.40 -4.05 15.74
C ASN A 74 -41.46 -2.52 16.01
N MET A 75 -40.51 -1.72 15.52
CA MET A 75 -40.43 -0.28 15.81
C MET A 75 -41.03 0.61 14.70
N HIS A 76 -41.14 0.12 13.45
CA HIS A 76 -41.59 0.93 12.31
C HIS A 76 -42.61 0.18 11.44
N PRO A 77 -43.92 0.31 11.71
CA PRO A 77 -44.97 -0.39 10.94
C PRO A 77 -45.13 0.10 9.50
N GLU A 78 -44.54 1.25 9.14
CA GLU A 78 -44.67 1.89 7.83
C GLU A 78 -43.86 1.20 6.71
N VAL A 79 -42.86 0.38 7.06
CA VAL A 79 -41.94 -0.27 6.09
C VAL A 79 -42.60 -1.42 5.32
N SER A 80 -43.75 -1.94 5.78
CA SER A 80 -44.43 -3.09 5.17
C SER A 80 -45.22 -2.77 3.88
N MET A 81 -45.36 -1.50 3.49
CA MET A 81 -46.29 -1.08 2.42
C MET A 81 -45.66 -0.94 1.02
N LEU A 82 -44.40 -1.36 0.81
CA LEU A 82 -43.64 -1.17 -0.45
C LEU A 82 -43.26 -2.49 -1.16
N ARG A 83 -44.13 -3.50 -1.16
CA ARG A 83 -44.02 -4.64 -2.08
C ARG A 83 -45.28 -4.77 -2.94
N GLY A 84 -45.14 -4.44 -4.22
CA GLY A 84 -46.19 -4.58 -5.23
C GLY A 84 -46.52 -6.05 -5.54
N GLU A 85 -47.76 -6.26 -5.99
CA GLU A 85 -48.33 -7.59 -6.24
C GLU A 85 -47.76 -8.25 -7.51
N GLY A 86 -47.54 -9.56 -7.45
CA GLY A 86 -47.18 -10.38 -8.61
C GLY A 86 -48.39 -11.18 -9.11
N ASN A 87 -48.70 -11.10 -10.40
CA ASN A 87 -49.79 -11.86 -11.03
C ASN A 87 -49.34 -13.27 -11.50
N PRO A 88 -50.25 -14.26 -11.61
CA PRO A 88 -49.87 -15.67 -11.61
C PRO A 88 -49.78 -16.36 -12.99
N ILE A 89 -48.90 -17.36 -13.04
CA ILE A 89 -48.99 -18.68 -13.71
C ILE A 89 -49.86 -18.79 -14.99
N VAL A 90 -49.21 -19.13 -16.10
CA VAL A 90 -49.83 -19.80 -17.26
C VAL A 90 -49.16 -21.16 -17.48
N THR A 91 -49.95 -22.21 -17.59
CA THR A 91 -49.55 -23.60 -17.86
C THR A 91 -49.86 -24.03 -19.29
N ASN A 92 -48.97 -24.79 -19.95
CA ASN A 92 -49.34 -25.98 -20.78
C ASN A 92 -48.11 -26.80 -21.25
N PRO A 93 -48.27 -28.06 -21.74
CA PRO A 93 -47.24 -29.10 -21.57
C PRO A 93 -46.85 -29.91 -22.84
N ARG A 94 -45.98 -30.94 -22.67
CA ARG A 94 -45.52 -31.99 -23.65
C ARG A 94 -44.45 -31.48 -24.64
N LYS A 95 -43.56 -32.24 -25.32
CA LYS A 95 -42.96 -33.62 -25.31
C LYS A 95 -41.79 -33.56 -26.35
N ASP A 96 -40.76 -34.42 -26.47
CA ASP A 96 -40.30 -35.69 -25.87
C ASP A 96 -38.74 -35.84 -26.03
N SER A 97 -38.12 -36.75 -25.26
CA SER A 97 -36.90 -37.55 -25.55
C SER A 97 -35.66 -37.00 -26.31
N SER A 98 -34.51 -36.96 -25.64
CA SER A 98 -33.27 -37.68 -26.06
C SER A 98 -32.26 -37.82 -24.89
N SER A 99 -31.29 -38.72 -25.05
CA SER A 99 -30.39 -39.29 -24.02
C SER A 99 -29.29 -38.36 -23.46
N PRO A 100 -28.66 -38.68 -22.30
CA PRO A 100 -27.78 -37.76 -21.59
C PRO A 100 -26.33 -37.79 -22.08
N GLU A 101 -25.76 -36.64 -22.40
CA GLU A 101 -24.31 -36.44 -22.44
C GLU A 101 -23.82 -35.71 -21.19
N SER A 102 -22.72 -36.20 -20.63
CA SER A 102 -22.15 -35.75 -19.37
C SER A 102 -21.34 -34.45 -19.54
N LEU A 103 -21.99 -33.30 -19.40
CA LEU A 103 -21.27 -32.07 -19.04
C LEU A 103 -21.07 -32.03 -17.52
N GLY A 104 -19.84 -32.30 -17.09
CA GLY A 104 -19.41 -31.97 -15.73
C GLY A 104 -19.57 -30.47 -15.49
N GLY A 105 -20.23 -30.10 -14.40
CA GLY A 105 -20.53 -28.71 -14.10
C GLY A 105 -19.26 -27.90 -13.86
N MET A 106 -18.81 -27.17 -14.89
CA MET A 106 -18.01 -25.98 -14.67
C MET A 106 -18.90 -24.94 -13.99
N THR A 107 -18.88 -24.91 -12.66
CA THR A 107 -19.32 -23.74 -11.88
C THR A 107 -18.27 -22.63 -12.06
N GLY A 108 -18.13 -22.15 -13.30
CA GLY A 108 -17.54 -20.87 -13.57
C GLY A 108 -18.49 -19.82 -13.00
N SER A 109 -18.26 -19.42 -11.76
CA SER A 109 -18.83 -18.20 -11.23
C SER A 109 -18.40 -17.06 -12.14
N SER A 110 -19.32 -16.58 -12.96
CA SER A 110 -19.09 -15.48 -13.89
C SER A 110 -18.88 -14.20 -13.08
N ASN A 111 -17.61 -13.87 -12.82
CA ASN A 111 -17.22 -12.65 -12.12
C ASN A 111 -17.55 -11.43 -13.00
N TYR A 112 -18.79 -10.94 -12.91
CA TYR A 112 -19.18 -9.65 -13.46
C TYR A 112 -18.95 -8.56 -12.41
N ASN A 113 -18.17 -7.55 -12.79
CA ASN A 113 -18.04 -6.23 -12.15
C ASN A 113 -17.31 -6.11 -10.79
N GLU A 114 -16.23 -6.86 -10.55
CA GLU A 114 -15.21 -6.42 -9.57
C GLU A 114 -14.09 -5.67 -10.30
N ALA A 115 -13.75 -4.46 -9.83
CA ALA A 115 -12.73 -3.62 -10.45
C ALA A 115 -11.32 -4.21 -10.24
N LYS A 116 -10.58 -4.41 -11.32
CA LYS A 116 -9.26 -5.02 -11.30
C LYS A 116 -8.19 -3.99 -10.96
N ILE A 117 -7.76 -4.01 -9.70
CA ILE A 117 -6.72 -3.12 -9.17
C ILE A 117 -5.36 -3.82 -9.23
N LYS A 118 -4.37 -3.18 -9.85
CA LYS A 118 -2.95 -3.62 -9.81
C LYS A 118 -2.07 -2.63 -9.07
N VAL A 119 -1.03 -3.13 -8.39
CA VAL A 119 -0.02 -2.33 -7.70
C VAL A 119 1.35 -2.67 -8.26
N ILE A 120 2.00 -1.68 -8.87
CA ILE A 120 3.25 -1.84 -9.62
C ILE A 120 4.38 -1.14 -8.85
N GLY A 121 5.24 -1.93 -8.19
CA GLY A 121 6.40 -1.44 -7.44
C GLY A 121 7.62 -1.25 -8.34
N VAL A 122 8.02 0.00 -8.58
CA VAL A 122 9.10 0.34 -9.52
C VAL A 122 10.43 0.63 -8.81
N GLY A 123 11.47 -0.10 -9.19
CA GLY A 123 12.80 -0.02 -8.57
C GLY A 123 12.83 -0.55 -7.13
N GLY A 124 13.93 -0.31 -6.42
CA GLY A 124 14.15 -0.84 -5.06
C GLY A 124 13.08 -0.43 -4.04
N GLY A 125 12.86 0.87 -3.85
CA GLY A 125 11.85 1.37 -2.90
C GLY A 125 10.42 0.93 -3.23
N GLY A 126 10.02 0.99 -4.51
CA GLY A 126 8.72 0.49 -4.94
C GLY A 126 8.56 -1.02 -4.71
N SER A 127 9.62 -1.81 -4.94
CA SER A 127 9.63 -3.25 -4.66
C SER A 127 9.50 -3.54 -3.16
N ASN A 128 10.20 -2.80 -2.30
CA ASN A 128 10.12 -2.96 -0.85
C ASN A 128 8.70 -2.66 -0.32
N ALA A 129 8.11 -1.54 -0.76
CA ALA A 129 6.72 -1.19 -0.43
C ALA A 129 5.73 -2.29 -0.85
N VAL A 130 5.88 -2.87 -2.05
CA VAL A 130 5.05 -4.00 -2.51
C VAL A 130 5.26 -5.26 -1.67
N ASN A 131 6.52 -5.61 -1.35
CA ASN A 131 6.82 -6.73 -0.45
C ASN A 131 6.10 -6.54 0.90
N ARG A 132 6.14 -5.31 1.45
CA ARG A 132 5.48 -4.96 2.71
C ARG A 132 3.96 -5.00 2.64
N MET A 133 3.35 -4.65 1.49
CA MET A 133 1.92 -4.81 1.26
C MET A 133 1.50 -6.30 1.28
N ILE A 134 2.30 -7.18 0.68
CA ILE A 134 2.09 -8.64 0.69
C ILE A 134 2.22 -9.21 2.11
N GLU A 135 3.27 -8.83 2.86
CA GLU A 135 3.44 -9.22 4.27
C GLU A 135 2.25 -8.81 5.14
N SER A 136 1.63 -7.66 4.84
CA SER A 136 0.44 -7.17 5.55
C SER A 136 -0.88 -7.83 5.13
N ALA A 137 -0.84 -8.81 4.22
CA ALA A 137 -1.99 -9.52 3.67
C ALA A 137 -3.09 -8.60 3.08
N LEU A 138 -2.70 -7.52 2.40
CA LEU A 138 -3.62 -6.62 1.69
C LEU A 138 -4.32 -7.38 0.56
N LYS A 139 -5.65 -7.30 0.51
CA LYS A 139 -6.52 -8.10 -0.38
C LYS A 139 -7.11 -7.28 -1.53
N GLY A 140 -7.60 -7.97 -2.55
CA GLY A 140 -8.31 -7.34 -3.69
C GLY A 140 -7.42 -6.60 -4.68
N VAL A 141 -6.09 -6.76 -4.60
CA VAL A 141 -5.15 -6.16 -5.55
C VAL A 141 -4.12 -7.17 -6.05
N GLU A 142 -3.68 -6.99 -7.30
CA GLU A 142 -2.65 -7.80 -7.95
C GLU A 142 -1.29 -7.10 -7.86
N PHE A 143 -0.31 -7.72 -7.19
CA PHE A 143 1.01 -7.13 -6.97
C PHE A 143 2.03 -7.49 -8.04
N TRP A 144 2.72 -6.48 -8.56
CA TRP A 144 3.85 -6.58 -9.49
C TRP A 144 5.06 -5.82 -8.97
N ILE A 145 6.25 -6.30 -9.34
CA ILE A 145 7.49 -5.52 -9.20
C ILE A 145 8.20 -5.37 -10.54
N VAL A 146 8.70 -4.17 -10.80
CA VAL A 146 9.36 -3.78 -12.04
C VAL A 146 10.74 -3.22 -11.71
N ASN A 147 11.80 -3.93 -12.11
CA ASN A 147 13.16 -3.52 -11.74
C ASN A 147 14.20 -3.90 -12.80
N THR A 148 15.31 -3.17 -12.80
CA THR A 148 16.53 -3.42 -13.58
C THR A 148 17.54 -4.31 -12.82
N ASP A 149 17.37 -4.46 -11.51
CA ASP A 149 18.23 -5.30 -10.65
C ASP A 149 17.58 -6.67 -10.43
N ILE A 150 18.15 -7.71 -11.03
CA ILE A 150 17.64 -9.07 -10.95
C ILE A 150 17.88 -9.72 -9.57
N GLN A 151 18.88 -9.26 -8.82
CA GLN A 151 19.19 -9.80 -7.49
C GLN A 151 18.14 -9.35 -6.48
N ALA A 152 17.80 -8.06 -6.48
CA ALA A 152 16.71 -7.51 -5.68
C ALA A 152 15.37 -8.20 -5.98
N MET A 153 15.05 -8.44 -7.26
CA MET A 153 13.81 -9.11 -7.67
C MET A 153 13.71 -10.57 -7.20
N LYS A 154 14.82 -11.30 -7.14
CA LYS A 154 14.82 -12.71 -6.69
C LYS A 154 14.43 -12.86 -5.23
N LEU A 155 14.75 -11.89 -4.39
CA LEU A 155 14.46 -11.89 -2.94
C LEU A 155 13.02 -11.53 -2.58
N SER A 156 12.24 -10.97 -3.52
CA SER A 156 10.84 -10.59 -3.28
C SER A 156 9.92 -11.81 -3.06
N PRO A 157 8.89 -11.72 -2.20
CA PRO A 157 7.81 -12.71 -2.07
C PRO A 157 6.78 -12.67 -3.21
N VAL A 158 6.81 -11.68 -4.11
CA VAL A 158 5.89 -11.57 -5.27
C VAL A 158 5.98 -12.83 -6.15
N PHE A 159 4.87 -13.29 -6.74
CA PHE A 159 4.90 -14.46 -7.64
C PHE A 159 5.86 -14.23 -8.84
N PRO A 160 6.71 -15.20 -9.24
CA PRO A 160 7.71 -15.03 -10.30
C PRO A 160 7.16 -14.43 -11.60
N GLU A 161 5.95 -14.81 -12.00
CA GLU A 161 5.21 -14.32 -13.16
C GLU A 161 4.89 -12.81 -13.10
N HIS A 162 4.81 -12.23 -11.90
CA HIS A 162 4.58 -10.79 -11.69
C HIS A 162 5.88 -10.00 -11.42
N ARG A 163 7.05 -10.62 -11.67
CA ARG A 163 8.38 -9.99 -11.54
C ARG A 163 8.89 -9.57 -12.91
N LEU A 164 8.55 -8.36 -13.34
CA LEU A 164 8.94 -7.83 -14.64
C LEU A 164 10.34 -7.22 -14.61
N GLN A 165 11.33 -7.94 -15.14
CA GLN A 165 12.67 -7.39 -15.33
C GLN A 165 12.70 -6.49 -16.58
N ILE A 166 13.16 -5.25 -16.42
CA ILE A 166 13.27 -4.26 -17.51
C ILE A 166 14.73 -3.91 -17.81
N GLY A 167 15.01 -3.44 -19.03
CA GLY A 167 16.34 -3.00 -19.44
C GLY A 167 17.39 -4.11 -19.40
N GLN A 168 17.07 -5.29 -19.94
CA GLN A 168 17.95 -6.46 -19.88
C GLN A 168 19.22 -6.21 -20.71
N GLU A 169 19.08 -5.60 -21.89
CA GLU A 169 20.22 -5.29 -22.76
C GLU A 169 21.06 -4.14 -22.18
N LEU A 170 20.39 -3.07 -21.72
CA LEU A 170 21.04 -1.89 -21.17
C LEU A 170 21.79 -2.15 -19.85
N THR A 171 21.19 -2.91 -18.92
CA THR A 171 21.72 -3.05 -17.55
C THR A 171 22.33 -4.41 -17.25
N ARG A 172 22.08 -5.43 -18.08
CA ARG A 172 22.49 -6.83 -17.85
C ARG A 172 22.02 -7.38 -16.49
N GLY A 173 20.94 -6.82 -15.94
CA GLY A 173 20.39 -7.19 -14.63
C GLY A 173 21.11 -6.58 -13.41
N LEU A 174 22.03 -5.63 -13.61
CA LEU A 174 22.86 -5.01 -12.56
C LEU A 174 22.28 -3.72 -11.98
N GLY A 175 21.09 -3.29 -12.43
CA GLY A 175 20.47 -2.05 -11.98
C GLY A 175 20.89 -0.79 -12.75
N ALA A 176 20.15 0.31 -12.52
CA ALA A 176 20.35 1.59 -13.23
C ALA A 176 21.44 2.51 -12.62
N GLY A 177 22.23 2.05 -11.63
CA GLY A 177 23.37 2.80 -11.08
C GLY A 177 23.08 4.20 -10.50
N GLY A 178 21.83 4.50 -10.12
CA GLY A 178 21.43 5.85 -9.70
C GLY A 178 21.33 6.89 -10.84
N ASN A 179 21.22 6.44 -12.09
CA ASN A 179 20.94 7.28 -13.25
C ASN A 179 19.47 7.10 -13.71
N PRO A 180 18.62 8.14 -13.61
CA PRO A 180 17.25 8.12 -14.11
C PRO A 180 17.14 7.83 -15.62
N GLU A 181 18.08 8.28 -16.45
CA GLU A 181 18.02 8.06 -17.90
C GLU A 181 18.10 6.57 -18.25
N ILE A 182 18.94 5.82 -17.53
CA ILE A 182 19.03 4.35 -17.69
C ILE A 182 17.72 3.69 -17.26
N GLY A 183 17.10 4.15 -16.16
CA GLY A 183 15.79 3.67 -15.71
C GLY A 183 14.67 3.94 -16.72
N MET A 184 14.66 5.14 -17.32
CA MET A 184 13.71 5.52 -18.37
C MET A 184 13.90 4.69 -19.64
N ASN A 185 15.14 4.54 -20.11
CA ASN A 185 15.43 3.79 -21.33
C ASN A 185 15.18 2.30 -21.14
N ALA A 186 15.47 1.74 -19.96
CA ALA A 186 15.08 0.38 -19.58
C ALA A 186 13.57 0.14 -19.64
N ALA A 187 12.76 1.09 -19.17
CA ALA A 187 11.30 0.99 -19.25
C ALA A 187 10.78 1.14 -20.70
N LYS A 188 11.44 1.95 -21.53
CA LYS A 188 11.11 2.09 -22.97
C LYS A 188 11.47 0.83 -23.77
N GLU A 189 12.63 0.22 -23.49
CA GLU A 189 13.08 -1.07 -24.05
C GLU A 189 12.01 -2.16 -23.83
N SER A 190 11.45 -2.21 -22.61
CA SER A 190 10.52 -3.26 -22.19
C SER A 190 9.04 -2.88 -22.30
N LYS A 191 8.67 -1.95 -23.18
CA LYS A 191 7.30 -1.40 -23.28
C LYS A 191 6.21 -2.46 -23.49
N GLU A 192 6.42 -3.41 -24.40
CA GLU A 192 5.42 -4.47 -24.71
C GLU A 192 5.16 -5.39 -23.50
N SER A 193 6.21 -5.66 -22.71
CA SER A 193 6.10 -6.44 -21.47
C SER A 193 5.38 -5.66 -20.37
N ILE A 194 5.56 -4.33 -20.32
CA ILE A 194 4.81 -3.43 -19.42
C ILE A 194 3.33 -3.38 -19.81
N GLU A 195 3.01 -3.24 -21.10
CA GLU A 195 1.63 -3.29 -21.61
C GLU A 195 0.95 -4.61 -21.27
N SER A 196 1.67 -5.73 -21.42
CA SER A 196 1.20 -7.08 -21.05
C SER A 196 0.92 -7.22 -19.55
N ALA A 197 1.79 -6.67 -18.69
CA ALA A 197 1.60 -6.67 -17.23
C ALA A 197 0.41 -5.81 -16.78
N LEU A 198 0.19 -4.67 -17.43
CA LEU A 198 -0.91 -3.75 -17.15
C LEU A 198 -2.26 -4.20 -17.73
N TYR A 199 -2.25 -5.15 -18.67
CA TYR A 199 -3.45 -5.58 -19.38
C TYR A 199 -4.57 -6.04 -18.44
N GLY A 200 -5.79 -5.58 -18.76
CA GLY A 200 -7.00 -5.93 -18.04
C GLY A 200 -7.16 -5.28 -16.66
N ALA A 201 -6.31 -4.31 -16.27
CA ALA A 201 -6.54 -3.51 -15.07
C ALA A 201 -7.52 -2.37 -15.34
N ASP A 202 -8.45 -2.12 -14.41
CA ASP A 202 -9.28 -0.91 -14.40
C ASP A 202 -8.55 0.25 -13.70
N MET A 203 -7.67 -0.08 -12.75
CA MET A 203 -6.96 0.84 -11.90
C MET A 203 -5.54 0.36 -11.60
N VAL A 204 -4.57 1.27 -11.65
CA VAL A 204 -3.15 0.98 -11.39
C VAL A 204 -2.56 1.97 -10.39
N PHE A 205 -1.97 1.44 -9.32
CA PHE A 205 -1.09 2.18 -8.43
C PHE A 205 0.37 1.99 -8.86
N VAL A 206 1.05 3.06 -9.25
CA VAL A 206 2.50 3.05 -9.51
C VAL A 206 3.20 3.56 -8.26
N THR A 207 3.96 2.69 -7.57
CA THR A 207 4.70 3.05 -6.35
C THR A 207 6.21 3.03 -6.57
N ALA A 208 6.90 4.08 -6.13
CA ALA A 208 8.35 4.23 -6.33
C ALA A 208 8.99 5.15 -5.28
N GLY A 209 10.25 4.84 -4.93
CA GLY A 209 11.14 5.78 -4.24
C GLY A 209 11.88 6.65 -5.25
N MET A 210 11.71 7.97 -5.17
CA MET A 210 12.29 8.93 -6.12
C MET A 210 13.70 9.33 -5.70
N GLY A 211 14.51 9.79 -6.67
CA GLY A 211 15.93 10.10 -6.46
C GLY A 211 16.88 8.92 -6.62
N GLY A 212 16.36 7.73 -6.98
CA GLY A 212 17.14 6.62 -7.51
C GLY A 212 17.29 6.69 -9.05
N GLY A 213 17.72 5.58 -9.67
CA GLY A 213 17.70 5.44 -11.13
C GLY A 213 16.37 4.88 -11.64
N THR A 214 16.11 3.61 -11.34
CA THR A 214 14.99 2.82 -11.88
C THR A 214 13.62 3.38 -11.52
N GLY A 215 13.38 3.76 -10.26
CA GLY A 215 12.11 4.37 -9.83
C GLY A 215 11.86 5.70 -10.54
N THR A 216 12.77 6.64 -10.35
CA THR A 216 12.72 8.00 -10.92
C THR A 216 12.50 8.04 -12.44
N GLY A 217 13.22 7.20 -13.20
CA GLY A 217 13.13 7.19 -14.65
C GLY A 217 12.06 6.25 -15.22
N GLY A 218 11.84 5.09 -14.59
CA GLY A 218 10.92 4.07 -15.07
C GLY A 218 9.46 4.31 -14.70
N ALA A 219 9.18 4.85 -13.51
CA ALA A 219 7.81 5.06 -13.05
C ALA A 219 7.00 6.02 -13.95
N PRO A 220 7.54 7.14 -14.46
CA PRO A 220 6.82 7.99 -15.43
C PRO A 220 6.46 7.25 -16.72
N VAL A 221 7.34 6.37 -17.21
CA VAL A 221 7.11 5.59 -18.44
C VAL A 221 6.00 4.56 -18.22
N ILE A 222 6.05 3.81 -17.13
CA ILE A 222 5.05 2.79 -16.77
C ILE A 222 3.68 3.45 -16.54
N ALA A 223 3.64 4.57 -15.83
CA ALA A 223 2.42 5.35 -15.64
C ALA A 223 1.85 5.87 -16.96
N GLY A 224 2.70 6.42 -17.85
CA GLY A 224 2.27 6.92 -19.16
C GLY A 224 1.68 5.82 -20.05
N VAL A 225 2.25 4.61 -20.01
CA VAL A 225 1.68 3.44 -20.68
C VAL A 225 0.29 3.11 -20.10
N ALA A 226 0.16 2.97 -18.78
CA ALA A 226 -1.13 2.69 -18.13
C ALA A 226 -2.20 3.74 -18.47
N LYS A 227 -1.86 5.02 -18.39
CA LYS A 227 -2.75 6.14 -18.74
C LYS A 227 -3.14 6.12 -20.22
N SER A 228 -2.21 5.77 -21.13
CA SER A 228 -2.52 5.63 -22.56
C SER A 228 -3.44 4.44 -22.89
N MET A 229 -3.46 3.41 -22.04
CA MET A 229 -4.38 2.29 -22.12
C MET A 229 -5.77 2.61 -21.54
N GLY A 230 -5.99 3.82 -21.01
CA GLY A 230 -7.26 4.28 -20.42
C GLY A 230 -7.46 3.87 -18.95
N ILE A 231 -6.43 3.31 -18.31
CA ILE A 231 -6.45 2.79 -16.94
C ILE A 231 -6.35 3.96 -15.95
N LEU A 232 -7.18 3.97 -14.89
CA LEU A 232 -7.09 5.00 -13.85
C LEU A 232 -5.75 4.86 -13.11
N THR A 233 -4.83 5.81 -13.34
CA THR A 233 -3.43 5.67 -12.97
C THR A 233 -3.07 6.60 -11.82
N ILE A 234 -2.72 6.04 -10.65
CA ILE A 234 -2.32 6.79 -9.46
C ILE A 234 -0.83 6.57 -9.19
N GLY A 235 -0.04 7.64 -9.21
CA GLY A 235 1.30 7.63 -8.65
C GLY A 235 1.26 7.82 -7.13
N ILE A 236 1.95 6.97 -6.38
CA ILE A 236 2.21 7.18 -4.94
C ILE A 236 3.72 7.03 -4.72
N VAL A 237 4.41 8.14 -4.46
CA VAL A 237 5.88 8.14 -4.46
C VAL A 237 6.47 8.86 -3.25
N THR A 238 7.64 8.42 -2.81
CA THR A 238 8.40 9.08 -1.73
C THR A 238 9.51 9.98 -2.28
N THR A 239 9.74 11.14 -1.65
CA THR A 239 10.99 11.89 -1.83
C THR A 239 12.07 11.28 -0.94
N PRO A 240 13.36 11.35 -1.31
CA PRO A 240 14.44 10.88 -0.42
C PRO A 240 14.51 11.70 0.86
N PHE A 241 15.12 11.14 1.91
CA PHE A 241 15.49 11.90 3.11
C PHE A 241 16.61 12.90 2.79
N SER A 242 16.65 14.02 3.50
CA SER A 242 17.70 15.04 3.37
C SER A 242 19.12 14.49 3.56
N PHE A 243 19.29 13.44 4.40
CA PHE A 243 20.60 12.80 4.61
C PHE A 243 21.10 11.97 3.41
N GLU A 244 20.23 11.58 2.47
CA GLU A 244 20.63 10.83 1.27
C GLU A 244 21.34 11.71 0.22
N GLY A 245 21.31 13.03 0.43
CA GLY A 245 22.12 14.01 -0.29
C GLY A 245 21.40 14.71 -1.44
N ARG A 246 21.84 15.94 -1.73
CA ARG A 246 21.21 16.87 -2.69
C ARG A 246 20.99 16.29 -4.09
N ARG A 247 21.89 15.40 -4.56
CA ARG A 247 21.77 14.76 -5.88
C ARG A 247 20.47 13.95 -5.98
N ARG A 248 20.12 13.16 -4.96
CA ARG A 248 18.86 12.40 -4.97
C ARG A 248 17.66 13.33 -4.93
N ALA A 249 17.71 14.41 -4.15
CA ALA A 249 16.63 15.38 -4.06
C ALA A 249 16.35 16.07 -5.41
N VAL A 250 17.38 16.48 -6.16
CA VAL A 250 17.22 17.06 -7.51
C VAL A 250 16.61 16.03 -8.47
N GLN A 251 17.19 14.83 -8.55
CA GLN A 251 16.66 13.74 -9.38
C GLN A 251 15.21 13.39 -9.02
N ALA A 252 14.84 13.44 -7.73
CA ALA A 252 13.48 13.19 -7.29
C ALA A 252 12.49 14.26 -7.79
N GLN A 253 12.85 15.54 -7.75
CA GLN A 253 12.00 16.62 -8.26
C GLN A 253 11.78 16.51 -9.78
N GLU A 254 12.84 16.21 -10.53
CA GLU A 254 12.76 15.95 -11.98
C GLU A 254 11.84 14.77 -12.30
N GLY A 255 12.01 13.65 -11.60
CA GLY A 255 11.15 12.47 -11.75
C GLY A 255 9.70 12.72 -11.34
N ILE A 256 9.45 13.52 -10.30
CA ILE A 256 8.10 13.90 -9.83
C ILE A 256 7.41 14.80 -10.86
N ALA A 257 8.14 15.74 -11.47
CA ALA A 257 7.63 16.56 -12.56
C ALA A 257 7.25 15.68 -13.77
N ALA A 258 8.13 14.76 -14.19
CA ALA A 258 7.84 13.84 -15.28
C ALA A 258 6.67 12.89 -14.97
N LEU A 259 6.57 12.38 -13.74
CA LEU A 259 5.49 11.48 -13.32
C LEU A 259 4.12 12.18 -13.30
N ARG A 260 4.07 13.46 -12.89
CA ARG A 260 2.82 14.24 -12.79
C ARG A 260 2.05 14.30 -14.12
N GLU A 261 2.75 14.49 -15.23
CA GLU A 261 2.12 14.52 -16.57
C GLU A 261 1.57 13.16 -17.01
N ASN A 262 2.11 12.07 -16.45
CA ASN A 262 1.85 10.69 -16.84
C ASN A 262 0.85 9.94 -15.93
N VAL A 263 0.29 10.58 -14.91
CA VAL A 263 -0.71 10.00 -13.99
C VAL A 263 -2.02 10.79 -14.01
N ASP A 264 -3.08 10.22 -13.46
CA ASP A 264 -4.33 10.93 -13.14
C ASP A 264 -4.24 11.66 -11.80
N THR A 265 -3.73 10.98 -10.77
CA THR A 265 -3.39 11.61 -9.48
C THR A 265 -1.97 11.25 -9.06
N LEU A 266 -1.24 12.22 -8.52
CA LEU A 266 0.07 12.02 -7.89
C LEU A 266 0.01 12.33 -6.38
N ILE A 267 0.26 11.32 -5.55
CA ILE A 267 0.59 11.50 -4.12
C ILE A 267 2.11 11.55 -3.97
N VAL A 268 2.61 12.61 -3.34
CA VAL A 268 4.03 12.73 -2.97
C VAL A 268 4.13 12.68 -1.44
N ILE A 269 4.91 11.72 -0.93
CA ILE A 269 5.17 11.53 0.50
C ILE A 269 6.58 12.06 0.80
N PRO A 270 6.71 13.20 1.50
CA PRO A 270 8.01 13.72 1.89
C PRO A 270 8.62 12.93 3.05
N ASN A 271 9.66 12.12 2.81
CA ASN A 271 10.28 11.29 3.85
C ASN A 271 10.80 12.11 5.05
N ASP A 272 11.25 13.35 4.83
CA ASP A 272 11.69 14.22 5.93
C ASP A 272 10.56 14.58 6.92
N LYS A 273 9.28 14.51 6.53
CA LYS A 273 8.16 14.68 7.47
C LYS A 273 7.98 13.47 8.37
N LEU A 274 8.37 12.27 7.92
CA LEU A 274 8.37 11.06 8.76
C LEU A 274 9.35 11.20 9.93
N LEU A 275 10.45 11.94 9.75
CA LEU A 275 11.41 12.23 10.82
C LEU A 275 10.80 13.06 11.97
N THR A 276 9.70 13.80 11.73
CA THR A 276 9.00 14.56 12.79
C THR A 276 8.15 13.67 13.69
N ALA A 277 7.85 12.44 13.27
CA ALA A 277 6.99 11.49 13.97
C ALA A 277 7.77 10.38 14.72
N VAL A 278 9.11 10.36 14.63
CA VAL A 278 9.96 9.32 15.22
C VAL A 278 10.95 9.88 16.24
N SER A 279 11.48 9.01 17.09
CA SER A 279 12.52 9.39 18.06
C SER A 279 13.84 9.72 17.37
N PRO A 280 14.65 10.67 17.88
CA PRO A 280 16.05 10.83 17.45
C PRO A 280 16.92 9.57 17.62
N SER A 281 16.46 8.57 18.39
CA SER A 281 17.11 7.27 18.57
C SER A 281 16.68 6.20 17.55
N THR A 282 15.73 6.49 16.65
CA THR A 282 15.16 5.52 15.71
C THR A 282 16.21 5.10 14.65
N PRO A 283 16.48 3.79 14.46
CA PRO A 283 17.41 3.31 13.44
C PRO A 283 16.99 3.67 12.01
N VAL A 284 17.97 3.85 11.13
CA VAL A 284 17.75 4.18 9.70
C VAL A 284 16.88 3.13 8.99
N THR A 285 17.02 1.86 9.34
CA THR A 285 16.18 0.77 8.81
C THR A 285 14.70 0.93 9.18
N GLU A 286 14.41 1.40 10.40
CA GLU A 286 13.05 1.66 10.86
C GLU A 286 12.45 2.89 10.18
N ALA A 287 13.26 3.92 9.90
CA ALA A 287 12.83 5.09 9.13
C ALA A 287 12.43 4.73 7.68
N PHE A 288 13.15 3.83 7.01
CA PHE A 288 12.74 3.32 5.69
C PHE A 288 11.49 2.43 5.78
N ASN A 289 11.39 1.57 6.79
CA ASN A 289 10.18 0.76 7.03
C ASN A 289 8.94 1.63 7.25
N LEU A 290 9.08 2.79 7.90
CA LEU A 290 7.99 3.76 8.06
C LEU A 290 7.57 4.38 6.71
N ALA A 291 8.51 4.71 5.83
CA ALA A 291 8.20 5.20 4.49
C ALA A 291 7.44 4.14 3.65
N ASP A 292 7.89 2.88 3.70
CA ASP A 292 7.20 1.75 3.05
C ASP A 292 5.81 1.50 3.66
N ASP A 293 5.64 1.72 4.97
CA ASP A 293 4.34 1.60 5.63
C ASP A 293 3.36 2.71 5.22
N ILE A 294 3.81 3.96 5.05
CA ILE A 294 2.95 5.04 4.51
C ILE A 294 2.55 4.75 3.06
N LEU A 295 3.46 4.22 2.22
CA LEU A 295 3.12 3.76 0.87
C LEU A 295 2.04 2.67 0.89
N ARG A 296 2.19 1.66 1.75
CA ARG A 296 1.17 0.63 2.01
C ARG A 296 -0.15 1.22 2.48
N GLN A 297 -0.13 2.13 3.44
CA GLN A 297 -1.33 2.76 3.98
C GLN A 297 -2.07 3.61 2.93
N GLY A 298 -1.32 4.23 2.00
CA GLY A 298 -1.83 4.99 0.84
C GLY A 298 -2.56 4.14 -0.18
N VAL A 299 -1.96 3.02 -0.62
CA VAL A 299 -2.64 2.04 -1.47
C VAL A 299 -3.87 1.50 -0.75
N ARG A 300 -3.70 0.97 0.47
CA ARG A 300 -4.79 0.40 1.29
C ARG A 300 -5.94 1.38 1.50
N GLY A 301 -5.64 2.67 1.68
CA GLY A 301 -6.64 3.69 1.97
C GLY A 301 -7.64 3.90 0.85
N ILE A 302 -7.23 3.66 -0.40
CA ILE A 302 -8.07 3.82 -1.60
C ILE A 302 -8.59 2.46 -2.08
N SER A 303 -7.78 1.40 -2.04
CA SER A 303 -8.21 0.06 -2.45
C SER A 303 -9.35 -0.48 -1.58
N ASP A 304 -9.25 -0.34 -0.25
CA ASP A 304 -10.23 -0.92 0.67
C ASP A 304 -11.64 -0.35 0.47
N ILE A 305 -11.77 0.89 -0.01
CA ILE A 305 -13.05 1.53 -0.34
C ILE A 305 -13.76 0.81 -1.50
N ILE A 306 -12.99 0.24 -2.43
CA ILE A 306 -13.46 -0.36 -3.68
C ILE A 306 -13.60 -1.88 -3.55
N THR A 307 -12.66 -2.54 -2.87
CA THR A 307 -12.53 -4.01 -2.85
C THR A 307 -13.13 -4.68 -1.63
N ILE A 308 -13.34 -3.95 -0.52
CA ILE A 308 -13.93 -4.50 0.70
C ILE A 308 -15.37 -4.01 0.82
N PRO A 309 -16.38 -4.91 0.80
CA PRO A 309 -17.75 -4.54 1.14
C PRO A 309 -17.82 -3.96 2.56
N GLY A 310 -18.07 -2.67 2.63
CA GLY A 310 -18.25 -1.89 3.84
C GLY A 310 -19.73 -1.67 4.21
N LEU A 311 -19.95 -0.83 5.23
CA LEU A 311 -21.30 -0.34 5.58
C LEU A 311 -21.82 0.68 4.56
N VAL A 312 -20.90 1.44 3.97
CA VAL A 312 -21.14 2.39 2.88
C VAL A 312 -20.11 2.09 1.80
N ASN A 313 -20.56 1.38 0.76
CA ASN A 313 -19.75 1.14 -0.43
C ASN A 313 -19.79 2.38 -1.33
N VAL A 314 -18.61 2.77 -1.80
CA VAL A 314 -18.45 3.73 -2.89
C VAL A 314 -18.24 2.93 -4.17
N ASP A 315 -18.82 3.35 -5.30
CA ASP A 315 -18.55 2.68 -6.56
C ASP A 315 -17.23 3.14 -7.21
N PHE A 316 -16.75 2.39 -8.20
CA PHE A 316 -15.51 2.75 -8.90
C PHE A 316 -15.65 4.04 -9.74
N ALA A 317 -16.86 4.39 -10.19
CA ALA A 317 -17.10 5.56 -11.02
C ALA A 317 -17.02 6.87 -10.21
N ASP A 318 -17.49 6.86 -8.96
CA ASP A 318 -17.33 7.95 -7.99
C ASP A 318 -15.83 8.22 -7.74
N VAL A 319 -15.08 7.18 -7.35
CA VAL A 319 -13.63 7.28 -7.12
C VAL A 319 -12.92 7.79 -8.39
N ARG A 320 -13.25 7.23 -9.56
CA ARG A 320 -12.72 7.70 -10.85
C ARG A 320 -13.07 9.16 -11.12
N THR A 321 -14.24 9.65 -10.74
CA THR A 321 -14.69 11.03 -10.98
C THR A 321 -13.88 12.05 -10.18
N ILE A 322 -13.52 11.76 -8.92
CA ILE A 322 -12.63 12.65 -8.15
C ILE A 322 -11.18 12.55 -8.63
N MET A 323 -10.71 11.33 -8.92
CA MET A 323 -9.28 11.02 -9.07
C MET A 323 -8.76 11.13 -10.52
N ALA A 324 -9.61 11.00 -11.54
CA ALA A 324 -9.23 11.22 -12.94
C ALA A 324 -8.73 12.66 -13.15
N ASN A 325 -7.55 12.82 -13.72
CA ASN A 325 -6.86 14.11 -13.91
C ASN A 325 -6.92 15.05 -12.68
N ALA A 326 -6.82 14.49 -11.47
CA ALA A 326 -6.79 15.25 -10.24
C ALA A 326 -5.49 16.03 -10.03
N GLY A 327 -4.39 15.63 -10.68
CA GLY A 327 -3.09 16.30 -10.53
C GLY A 327 -2.41 15.94 -9.21
N SER A 328 -1.83 16.94 -8.52
CA SER A 328 -1.16 16.72 -7.24
C SER A 328 -2.16 16.63 -6.08
N SER A 329 -1.84 15.77 -5.11
CA SER A 329 -2.70 15.44 -3.99
C SER A 329 -1.87 15.03 -2.78
N LEU A 330 -2.35 15.35 -1.58
CA LEU A 330 -1.70 15.01 -0.31
C LEU A 330 -2.42 13.82 0.35
N MET A 331 -1.87 13.28 1.43
CA MET A 331 -2.54 12.23 2.20
C MET A 331 -2.41 12.51 3.70
N GLY A 332 -3.53 12.38 4.42
CA GLY A 332 -3.58 12.49 5.88
C GLY A 332 -4.05 11.19 6.50
N ILE A 333 -3.42 10.79 7.61
CA ILE A 333 -3.73 9.55 8.31
C ILE A 333 -3.75 9.83 9.81
N GLY A 334 -4.82 9.37 10.46
CA GLY A 334 -5.02 9.50 11.89
C GLY A 334 -5.57 8.22 12.48
N THR A 335 -5.06 7.87 13.65
CA THR A 335 -5.55 6.75 14.45
C THR A 335 -5.93 7.30 15.83
N ALA A 336 -6.93 6.72 16.48
CA ALA A 336 -7.29 7.06 17.85
C ALA A 336 -8.11 5.95 18.50
N THR A 337 -8.21 6.01 19.83
CA THR A 337 -8.84 4.98 20.65
C THR A 337 -9.73 5.60 21.76
N GLY A 338 -10.59 4.79 22.38
CA GLY A 338 -11.47 5.25 23.46
C GLY A 338 -12.78 5.89 22.98
N LYS A 339 -13.43 6.69 23.83
CA LYS A 339 -14.83 7.14 23.62
C LYS A 339 -15.02 8.16 22.49
N THR A 340 -14.00 8.96 22.19
CA THR A 340 -14.00 10.01 21.16
C THR A 340 -13.21 9.62 19.92
N ARG A 341 -12.82 8.35 19.81
CA ARG A 341 -11.91 7.80 18.80
C ARG A 341 -12.19 8.24 17.36
N ALA A 342 -13.45 8.30 16.93
CA ALA A 342 -13.78 8.71 15.55
C ALA A 342 -13.48 10.19 15.28
N ARG A 343 -13.80 11.06 16.24
CA ARG A 343 -13.50 12.49 16.20
C ARG A 343 -11.99 12.74 16.23
N ASP A 344 -11.31 12.05 17.14
CA ASP A 344 -9.88 12.25 17.39
C ASP A 344 -9.03 11.67 16.24
N ALA A 345 -9.42 10.52 15.67
CA ALA A 345 -8.80 9.98 14.46
C ALA A 345 -9.01 10.91 13.26
N ALA A 346 -10.20 11.50 13.10
CA ALA A 346 -10.46 12.48 12.05
C ALA A 346 -9.60 13.75 12.20
N LEU A 347 -9.42 14.27 13.42
CA LEU A 347 -8.53 15.39 13.73
C LEU A 347 -7.06 15.05 13.49
N ASN A 348 -6.58 13.91 14.00
CA ASN A 348 -5.22 13.43 13.78
C ASN A 348 -4.91 13.27 12.28
N ALA A 349 -5.89 12.85 11.48
CA ALA A 349 -5.74 12.74 10.03
C ALA A 349 -5.61 14.11 9.33
N ILE A 350 -6.24 15.17 9.85
CA ILE A 350 -6.13 16.54 9.33
C ILE A 350 -4.80 17.19 9.75
N GLN A 351 -4.40 16.95 11.00
CA GLN A 351 -3.17 17.48 11.60
C GLN A 351 -1.93 16.64 11.24
N SER A 352 -2.07 15.68 10.33
CA SER A 352 -1.00 14.78 9.91
C SER A 352 0.16 15.57 9.27
N PRO A 353 1.43 15.33 9.64
CA PRO A 353 2.61 15.99 9.02
C PRO A 353 2.77 15.76 7.51
N LEU A 354 1.93 14.92 6.92
CA LEU A 354 1.86 14.63 5.49
C LEU A 354 0.89 15.57 4.72
N LEU A 355 0.12 16.42 5.42
CA LEU A 355 -0.81 17.42 4.87
C LEU A 355 -0.24 18.84 4.97
N ASP A 356 0.87 19.10 4.29
CA ASP A 356 1.63 20.37 4.40
C ASP A 356 0.85 21.66 4.06
N LEU A 357 -0.22 21.57 3.28
CA LEU A 357 -1.01 22.73 2.81
C LEU A 357 -2.46 22.72 3.30
N GLY A 358 -2.78 21.87 4.29
CA GLY A 358 -4.12 21.73 4.85
C GLY A 358 -5.14 21.09 3.89
N ILE A 359 -6.43 21.15 4.25
CA ILE A 359 -7.55 20.61 3.44
C ILE A 359 -8.57 21.66 3.01
N GLU A 360 -8.43 22.90 3.50
CA GLU A 360 -9.38 24.01 3.30
C GLU A 360 -9.62 24.33 1.81
N ARG A 361 -8.60 24.14 0.97
CA ARG A 361 -8.61 24.44 -0.47
C ARG A 361 -8.79 23.18 -1.34
N ALA A 362 -9.16 22.05 -0.74
CA ALA A 362 -9.32 20.80 -1.46
C ALA A 362 -10.56 20.84 -2.36
N THR A 363 -10.38 20.74 -3.67
CA THR A 363 -11.50 20.70 -4.64
C THR A 363 -12.23 19.35 -4.65
N GLY A 364 -11.61 18.33 -4.09
CA GLY A 364 -12.19 17.02 -3.89
C GLY A 364 -11.46 16.26 -2.79
N ILE A 365 -12.20 15.45 -2.04
CA ILE A 365 -11.69 14.65 -0.94
C ILE A 365 -12.23 13.23 -1.05
N VAL A 366 -11.32 12.26 -1.02
CA VAL A 366 -11.66 10.86 -0.73
C VAL A 366 -11.24 10.59 0.71
N TRP A 367 -12.16 10.06 1.53
CA TRP A 367 -11.84 9.62 2.88
C TRP A 367 -12.48 8.28 3.23
N ASN A 368 -11.80 7.55 4.10
CA ASN A 368 -12.16 6.21 4.56
C ASN A 368 -12.05 6.16 6.09
N ILE A 369 -13.07 5.59 6.74
CA ILE A 369 -13.00 5.18 8.14
C ILE A 369 -12.98 3.65 8.22
N THR A 370 -11.98 3.12 8.92
CA THR A 370 -11.85 1.69 9.18
C THR A 370 -11.98 1.44 10.68
N GLY A 371 -12.87 0.53 11.06
CA GLY A 371 -13.11 0.15 12.46
C GLY A 371 -13.50 -1.30 12.63
N GLY A 372 -13.61 -1.75 13.87
CA GLY A 372 -14.15 -3.07 14.19
C GLY A 372 -15.65 -3.17 13.96
N SER A 373 -16.23 -4.34 14.23
CA SER A 373 -17.69 -4.59 14.14
C SER A 373 -18.52 -3.76 15.15
N ASP A 374 -17.86 -3.00 16.02
CA ASP A 374 -18.40 -2.07 16.99
C ASP A 374 -18.47 -0.61 16.47
N LEU A 375 -18.04 -0.35 15.23
CA LEU A 375 -18.14 0.98 14.60
C LEU A 375 -19.60 1.41 14.44
N THR A 376 -19.97 2.52 15.09
CA THR A 376 -21.34 3.05 15.08
C THR A 376 -21.56 4.14 14.02
N LEU A 377 -22.81 4.31 13.60
CA LEU A 377 -23.21 5.42 12.71
C LEU A 377 -22.94 6.79 13.35
N PHE A 378 -23.07 6.91 14.68
CA PHE A 378 -22.77 8.15 15.41
C PHE A 378 -21.29 8.52 15.29
N GLU A 379 -20.39 7.56 15.48
CA GLU A 379 -18.95 7.75 15.29
C GLU A 379 -18.59 8.17 13.87
N VAL A 380 -19.18 7.50 12.87
CA VAL A 380 -19.03 7.85 11.45
C VAL A 380 -19.47 9.30 11.19
N ASN A 381 -20.63 9.71 11.71
CA ASN A 381 -21.14 11.07 11.54
C ASN A 381 -20.25 12.11 12.24
N THR A 382 -19.80 11.86 13.47
CA THR A 382 -18.87 12.75 14.19
C THR A 382 -17.53 12.90 13.46
N ALA A 383 -17.03 11.83 12.83
CA ALA A 383 -15.84 11.92 11.98
C ALA A 383 -16.10 12.78 10.74
N ALA A 384 -17.26 12.62 10.10
CA ALA A 384 -17.68 13.36 8.91
C ALA A 384 -17.80 14.88 9.17
N GLU A 385 -18.50 15.27 10.25
CA GLU A 385 -18.67 16.67 10.67
C GLU A 385 -17.32 17.40 10.78
N VAL A 386 -16.33 16.79 11.46
CA VAL A 386 -14.96 17.33 11.58
C VAL A 386 -14.26 17.50 10.23
N ILE A 387 -14.61 16.73 9.19
CA ILE A 387 -14.10 16.96 7.84
C ILE A 387 -14.82 18.13 7.18
N TYR A 388 -16.15 18.12 7.24
CA TYR A 388 -17.00 19.04 6.50
C TYR A 388 -16.86 20.49 7.02
N ASP A 389 -16.65 20.67 8.32
CA ASP A 389 -16.40 21.98 8.95
C ASP A 389 -15.11 22.68 8.48
N LEU A 390 -14.16 21.95 7.89
CA LEU A 390 -12.81 22.42 7.56
C LEU A 390 -12.50 22.43 6.05
N VAL A 391 -13.50 22.18 5.22
CA VAL A 391 -13.34 22.01 3.77
C VAL A 391 -14.25 22.99 3.03
N ASP A 392 -13.84 23.42 1.85
CA ASP A 392 -14.67 24.28 1.01
C ASP A 392 -16.06 23.64 0.75
N PRO A 393 -17.18 24.35 1.00
CA PRO A 393 -18.54 23.80 0.78
C PRO A 393 -18.85 23.37 -0.66
N THR A 394 -18.02 23.76 -1.64
CA THR A 394 -18.13 23.36 -3.05
C THR A 394 -17.28 22.14 -3.41
N ALA A 395 -16.47 21.63 -2.49
CA ALA A 395 -15.65 20.44 -2.69
C ALA A 395 -16.51 19.19 -2.93
N ASN A 396 -16.06 18.29 -3.80
CA ASN A 396 -16.69 16.98 -3.95
C ASN A 396 -16.13 16.02 -2.89
N LEU A 397 -16.98 15.43 -2.03
CA LEU A 397 -16.55 14.53 -0.96
C LEU A 397 -17.09 13.11 -1.16
N ILE A 398 -16.17 12.15 -1.17
CA ILE A 398 -16.45 10.71 -1.20
C ILE A 398 -16.09 10.10 0.14
N PHE A 399 -17.00 9.28 0.67
CA PHE A 399 -16.90 8.63 1.97
C PHE A 399 -17.05 7.10 1.85
N GLY A 400 -16.05 6.35 2.34
CA GLY A 400 -16.16 4.90 2.54
C GLY A 400 -16.09 4.50 4.03
N ALA A 401 -16.84 3.46 4.41
CA ALA A 401 -16.88 2.91 5.77
C ALA A 401 -16.58 1.40 5.78
N VAL A 402 -15.38 1.01 6.19
CA VAL A 402 -14.91 -0.39 6.16
C VAL A 402 -14.91 -1.01 7.55
N ILE A 403 -15.52 -2.18 7.70
CA ILE A 403 -15.38 -3.01 8.90
C ILE A 403 -14.21 -3.97 8.70
N ASP A 404 -13.23 -3.90 9.60
CA ASP A 404 -12.10 -4.83 9.68
C ASP A 404 -12.18 -5.62 10.99
N PRO A 405 -12.63 -6.90 10.96
CA PRO A 405 -12.77 -7.73 12.16
C PRO A 405 -11.46 -7.99 12.92
N SER A 406 -10.29 -7.72 12.31
CA SER A 406 -9.01 -7.82 13.02
C SER A 406 -8.78 -6.66 14.00
N ILE A 407 -9.48 -5.52 13.81
CA ILE A 407 -9.46 -4.35 14.69
C ILE A 407 -10.53 -4.51 15.79
N CYS A 408 -10.60 -5.70 16.40
CA CYS A 408 -11.59 -6.02 17.42
C CYS A 408 -11.17 -5.39 18.77
N GLY A 409 -11.64 -4.17 19.01
CA GLY A 409 -11.48 -3.45 20.27
C GLY A 409 -10.85 -2.07 20.10
N GLN A 410 -11.56 -1.05 20.58
CA GLN A 410 -11.15 0.34 20.86
C GLN A 410 -10.50 1.19 19.75
N ASP A 411 -9.93 0.64 18.69
CA ASP A 411 -9.10 1.38 17.72
C ASP A 411 -9.89 1.76 16.45
N LEU A 412 -9.74 3.00 15.96
CA LEU A 412 -10.23 3.43 14.64
C LEU A 412 -9.11 4.08 13.82
N ASN A 413 -9.15 3.86 12.51
CA ASN A 413 -8.26 4.48 11.53
C ASN A 413 -9.07 5.36 10.57
N VAL A 414 -8.71 6.65 10.44
CA VAL A 414 -9.27 7.58 9.44
C VAL A 414 -8.18 7.98 8.45
N LYS A 415 -8.47 7.89 7.16
CA LYS A 415 -7.56 8.27 6.07
C LYS A 415 -8.25 9.31 5.17
N LYS A 416 -7.53 10.35 4.75
CA LYS A 416 -8.03 11.43 3.88
C LYS A 416 -7.06 11.73 2.73
N LYS A 417 -7.58 12.21 1.61
CA LYS A 417 -6.81 12.63 0.43
C LYS A 417 -7.38 13.91 -0.21
N PRO A 418 -6.83 15.11 0.04
CA PRO A 418 -7.25 16.35 -0.62
C PRO A 418 -6.65 16.53 -2.04
N LYS A 419 -7.41 17.19 -2.93
CA LYS A 419 -7.05 17.51 -4.32
C LYS A 419 -6.76 19.02 -4.49
N GLU A 420 -5.55 19.36 -4.94
CA GLU A 420 -5.18 20.76 -5.18
C GLU A 420 -5.61 21.26 -6.57
N GLY A 421 -6.20 22.46 -6.61
CA GLY A 421 -6.35 23.23 -7.84
C GLY A 421 -5.08 24.04 -8.12
N THR A 422 -4.33 23.69 -9.16
CA THR A 422 -3.12 24.43 -9.57
C THR A 422 -3.46 25.83 -10.10
N PHE A 423 -3.39 26.85 -9.25
CA PHE A 423 -3.40 28.24 -9.70
C PHE A 423 -2.00 28.65 -10.16
N ARG A 424 -1.82 28.80 -11.48
CA ARG A 424 -0.71 29.59 -12.03
C ARG A 424 -1.06 31.07 -11.91
N GLN A 425 -0.28 31.83 -11.14
CA GLN A 425 -0.16 33.27 -11.37
C GLN A 425 1.26 33.59 -11.81
N VAL A 426 1.36 34.29 -12.93
CA VAL A 426 2.62 34.78 -13.49
C VAL A 426 3.04 36.03 -12.74
N SER A 427 4.28 36.04 -12.26
CA SER A 427 5.16 37.21 -12.05
C SER A 427 6.60 36.69 -11.98
#